data_AF-A0A9W9VNA3-F1
#
_entry.id   AF-A0A9W9VNA3-F1
#
_cell.length_a   1.000
_cell.length_b   1.000
_cell.length_c   1.000
_cell.angle_alpha   90.00
_cell.angle_beta   90.00
_cell.angle_gamma   90.00
#
_symmetry.space_group_name_H-M   'P 1'
#
loop_
_entity.id
_entity.type
_entity.pdbx_description
1 polymer ?
#
loop_
_entity_poly.entity_id
_entity_poly.type
_entity_poly.pdbx_seq_one_letter_code
_entity_poly.pdbx_strand_id
1 'polypeptide(L)'
;MIAVIYVQMTTVLFEDVKRTEPYARLARPNGAETTSSILKSPDAWWNALYDGFAKKKNGSRSIILICASFLNIFGFLAISPLSSALLFSEDLVVPNPAEFTSLTPVENLPLPIDADRTTHFRTIANLLQNVSTSPWITDEYTVLPFWPASMQDAPLTSLPTTSSQTWEAETTMFKSHMNCTQMSMDRQTDISVKYTNYGGRLPSISTIWSSPDGCKYGLSVENSFKSGGSWSGTSTFYNGMHASIFQANSTLQCQNRDIIILADSSKSTKGNFTAHLCDSKYYMANITAKVALDGDEPDISYDENEFEKKKLTIPDNILNTTLFRNLTLNADWKSYMVSIFYSDDKNFGGPAILLGALYDYNVTSIVNDLNWTQSAAKAKQRFFGEVLQAGLTRQGASQHSPMHGYIHDVEPRVVIQAGPAISLGILLAVSFFLILAVWWFSRQQLRPLHLTEDPASTIGTARLITQTQANCGFRNFRQPSEKELHEKFAGEWFVTDSRGLSRINTDDIIGHESSQSENGTPKLFRLSALLSLVIVLIVVVIGISVLYHFAQTSGLYEKAFVYQVQISFINNGLSSVAPFAMIPTVIATAIGLWWSAMDDNFRRLQPFLAMSKGNPPSF
;
A
#
# COMPACT_ATOMS: atom_id res chain seq x y z
N MET A 1 -5.90 -3.52 26.49
CA MET A 1 -6.50 -3.56 27.85
C MET A 1 -6.59 -4.98 28.43
N ILE A 2 -7.22 -5.95 27.74
CA ILE A 2 -7.36 -7.33 28.24
C ILE A 2 -6.01 -7.97 28.58
N ALA A 3 -5.00 -7.84 27.71
CA ALA A 3 -3.65 -8.35 27.95
C ALA A 3 -3.03 -7.76 29.23
N VAL A 4 -3.22 -6.47 29.50
CA VAL A 4 -2.69 -5.82 30.71
C VAL A 4 -3.33 -6.40 31.97
N ILE A 5 -4.66 -6.59 31.98
CA ILE A 5 -5.37 -7.22 33.11
C ILE A 5 -4.85 -8.63 33.36
N TYR A 6 -4.68 -9.41 32.28
CA TYR A 6 -4.12 -10.76 32.35
C TYR A 6 -2.72 -10.76 32.99
N VAL A 7 -1.82 -9.86 32.57
CA VAL A 7 -0.47 -9.74 33.12
C VAL A 7 -0.48 -9.34 34.59
N GLN A 8 -1.38 -8.43 35.00
CA GLN A 8 -1.51 -8.05 36.40
C GLN A 8 -1.95 -9.24 37.26
N MET A 9 -2.90 -10.05 36.77
CA MET A 9 -3.33 -11.25 37.49
C MET A 9 -2.22 -12.30 37.62
N THR A 10 -1.41 -12.52 36.58
CA THR A 10 -0.27 -13.46 36.67
C THR A 10 0.84 -12.94 37.58
N THR A 11 1.00 -11.62 37.69
CA THR A 11 1.95 -10.99 38.63
C THR A 11 1.56 -11.26 40.08
N VAL A 12 0.27 -11.12 40.42
CA VAL A 12 -0.26 -11.45 41.76
C VAL A 12 0.03 -12.91 42.11
N LEU A 13 -0.25 -13.83 41.18
CA LEU A 13 0.04 -15.25 41.36
C LEU A 13 1.55 -15.51 41.59
N PHE A 14 2.41 -14.84 40.83
CA PHE A 14 3.86 -14.97 40.96
C PHE A 14 4.37 -14.49 42.33
N GLU A 15 3.93 -13.31 42.79
CA GLU A 15 4.35 -12.78 44.09
C GLU A 15 3.88 -13.67 45.25
N ASP A 16 2.67 -14.24 45.17
CA ASP A 16 2.19 -15.20 46.18
C ASP A 16 3.01 -16.49 46.21
N VAL A 17 3.37 -17.05 45.05
CA VAL A 17 4.23 -18.24 44.96
C VAL A 17 5.61 -17.96 45.54
N LYS A 18 6.21 -16.82 45.18
CA LYS A 18 7.52 -16.37 45.66
C LYS A 18 7.53 -16.13 47.17
N ARG A 19 6.48 -15.51 47.70
CA ARG A 19 6.31 -15.24 49.15
C ARG A 19 6.18 -16.52 49.97
N THR A 20 5.46 -17.51 49.46
CA THR A 20 5.18 -18.77 50.18
C THR A 20 6.30 -19.80 50.04
N GLU A 21 7.27 -19.56 49.16
CA GLU A 21 8.35 -20.51 48.84
C GLU A 21 9.30 -20.83 50.01
N PRO A 22 9.76 -19.87 50.83
CA PRO A 22 10.58 -20.16 52.01
C PRO A 22 9.90 -21.11 52.99
N TYR A 23 8.59 -20.95 53.19
CA TYR A 23 7.78 -21.77 54.10
C TYR A 23 7.56 -23.18 53.54
N ALA A 24 7.32 -23.29 52.23
CA ALA A 24 7.23 -24.58 51.56
C ALA A 24 8.53 -25.39 51.62
N ARG A 25 9.68 -24.72 51.78
CA ARG A 25 10.98 -25.37 51.98
C ARG A 25 11.14 -25.84 53.43
N LEU A 26 10.73 -25.04 54.41
CA LEU A 26 10.76 -25.39 55.83
C LEU A 26 9.82 -26.54 56.20
N ALA A 27 8.71 -26.70 55.49
CA ALA A 27 7.73 -27.77 55.73
C ALA A 27 8.13 -29.15 55.17
N ARG A 28 9.32 -29.27 54.56
CA ARG A 28 9.85 -30.53 54.04
C ARG A 28 10.35 -31.42 55.18
N PRO A 29 10.36 -32.75 55.01
CA PRO A 29 10.78 -33.69 56.06
C PRO A 29 12.24 -33.48 56.52
N ASN A 30 13.10 -32.95 55.67
CA ASN A 30 14.51 -32.67 56.00
C ASN A 30 14.73 -31.23 56.48
N GLY A 31 13.68 -30.39 56.56
CA GLY A 31 13.79 -28.96 56.79
C GLY A 31 14.49 -28.20 55.67
N ALA A 32 14.85 -26.95 55.96
CA ALA A 32 15.62 -26.11 55.06
C ALA A 32 16.73 -25.34 55.80
N GLU A 33 17.81 -25.08 55.10
CA GLU A 33 18.91 -24.24 55.58
C GLU A 33 18.42 -22.79 55.80
N THR A 34 18.88 -22.13 56.86
CA THR A 34 18.49 -20.76 57.24
C THR A 34 18.68 -19.75 56.10
N THR A 35 19.77 -19.88 55.33
CA THR A 35 20.11 -19.00 54.20
C THR A 35 19.15 -19.12 53.02
N SER A 36 18.46 -20.25 52.89
CA SER A 36 17.54 -20.58 51.79
C SER A 36 16.06 -20.40 52.16
N SER A 37 15.78 -20.10 53.44
CA SER A 37 14.45 -20.02 54.05
C SER A 37 14.27 -18.73 54.88
N ILE A 38 14.64 -18.72 56.16
CA ILE A 38 14.36 -17.64 57.12
C ILE A 38 15.11 -16.35 56.77
N LEU A 39 16.37 -16.45 56.34
CA LEU A 39 17.18 -15.30 55.92
C LEU A 39 16.98 -14.93 54.45
N LYS A 40 16.07 -15.61 53.75
CA LYS A 40 15.85 -15.33 52.35
C LYS A 40 15.16 -13.98 52.20
N SER A 41 15.94 -12.99 51.80
CA SER A 41 15.42 -11.67 51.52
C SER A 41 14.56 -11.68 50.25
N PRO A 42 13.65 -10.71 50.10
CA PRO A 42 12.85 -10.59 48.89
C PRO A 42 13.73 -10.05 47.76
N ASP A 43 14.19 -10.97 46.92
CA ASP A 43 14.98 -10.62 45.75
C ASP A 43 14.10 -10.12 44.58
N ALA A 44 14.74 -9.44 43.62
CA ALA A 44 14.09 -9.03 42.40
C ALA A 44 13.54 -10.22 41.59
N TRP A 45 12.49 -10.01 40.81
CA TRP A 45 11.76 -11.07 40.11
C TRP A 45 12.65 -11.92 39.19
N TRP A 46 13.68 -11.33 38.56
CA TRP A 46 14.61 -12.06 37.68
C TRP A 46 15.48 -13.07 38.43
N ASN A 47 15.76 -12.84 39.72
CA ASN A 47 16.50 -13.78 40.56
C ASN A 47 15.61 -14.97 40.99
N ALA A 48 14.28 -14.81 40.99
CA ALA A 48 13.36 -15.88 41.36
C ALA A 48 13.41 -17.06 40.38
N LEU A 49 13.61 -16.79 39.08
CA LEU A 49 13.80 -17.83 38.07
C LEU A 49 15.09 -18.63 38.35
N TYR A 50 16.20 -17.93 38.60
CA TYR A 50 17.48 -18.56 38.94
C TYR A 50 17.38 -19.41 40.22
N ASP A 51 16.73 -18.87 41.25
CA ASP A 51 16.49 -19.58 42.49
C ASP A 51 15.60 -20.83 42.31
N GLY A 52 14.65 -20.81 41.37
CA GLY A 52 13.85 -21.98 41.04
C GLY A 52 14.70 -23.17 40.54
N PHE A 53 15.76 -22.88 39.77
CA PHE A 53 16.67 -23.88 39.21
C PHE A 53 17.83 -24.26 40.16
N ALA A 54 18.13 -23.45 41.17
CA ALA A 54 19.28 -23.60 42.07
C ALA A 54 19.16 -24.79 43.06
N LYS A 55 19.27 -26.01 42.53
CA LYS A 55 19.22 -27.27 43.32
C LYS A 55 20.27 -27.33 44.44
N LYS A 56 21.49 -26.82 44.17
CA LYS A 56 22.61 -26.86 45.13
C LYS A 56 22.39 -25.96 46.35
N LYS A 57 21.69 -24.83 46.17
CA LYS A 57 21.39 -23.84 47.23
C LYS A 57 20.10 -24.18 48.00
N ASN A 58 19.12 -24.79 47.32
CA ASN A 58 17.76 -24.95 47.84
C ASN A 58 17.38 -26.41 48.18
N GLY A 59 18.32 -27.36 48.04
CA GLY A 59 18.11 -28.80 48.24
C GLY A 59 17.30 -29.48 47.13
N SER A 60 16.30 -28.80 46.54
CA SER A 60 15.57 -29.28 45.35
C SER A 60 15.14 -28.14 44.42
N ARG A 61 14.74 -28.49 43.19
CA ARG A 61 14.20 -27.54 42.21
C ARG A 61 12.74 -27.22 42.55
N SER A 62 12.37 -25.94 42.48
CA SER A 62 10.98 -25.50 42.70
C SER A 62 10.30 -25.30 41.36
N ILE A 63 9.62 -26.35 40.88
CA ILE A 63 8.94 -26.33 39.57
C ILE A 63 7.86 -25.24 39.53
N ILE A 64 7.14 -25.03 40.64
CA ILE A 64 6.12 -23.99 40.75
C ILE A 64 6.69 -22.58 40.60
N LEU A 65 7.85 -22.31 41.21
CA LEU A 65 8.53 -21.01 41.11
C LEU A 65 9.04 -20.78 39.68
N ILE A 66 9.54 -21.83 39.02
CA ILE A 66 9.97 -21.77 37.61
C ILE A 66 8.77 -21.45 36.71
N CYS A 67 7.66 -22.18 36.83
CA CYS A 67 6.46 -21.96 36.01
C CYS A 67 5.84 -20.58 36.24
N ALA A 68 5.73 -20.14 37.50
CA ALA A 68 5.23 -18.81 37.83
C ALA A 68 6.14 -17.68 37.31
N SER A 69 7.46 -17.88 37.35
CA SER A 69 8.42 -16.92 36.78
C SER A 69 8.28 -16.82 35.26
N PHE A 70 8.18 -17.95 34.55
CA PHE A 70 7.97 -17.94 33.09
C PHE A 70 6.64 -17.31 32.68
N LEU A 71 5.56 -17.56 33.44
CA LEU A 71 4.27 -16.90 33.23
C LEU A 71 4.38 -15.37 33.32
N ASN A 72 5.08 -14.89 34.35
CA ASN A 72 5.26 -13.46 34.55
C ASN A 72 6.11 -12.83 33.42
N ILE A 73 7.17 -13.52 33.02
CA ILE A 73 8.05 -13.13 31.90
C ILE A 73 7.26 -13.06 30.58
N PHE A 74 6.53 -14.12 30.22
CA PHE A 74 5.75 -14.15 28.99
C PHE A 74 4.63 -13.10 29.00
N GLY A 75 4.01 -12.88 30.16
CA GLY A 75 3.04 -11.81 30.33
C GLY A 75 3.61 -10.43 29.99
N PHE A 76 4.65 -10.01 30.71
CA PHE A 76 5.23 -8.67 30.59
C PHE A 76 6.00 -8.43 29.30
N LEU A 77 6.83 -9.39 28.86
CA LEU A 77 7.76 -9.18 27.76
C LEU A 77 7.23 -9.59 26.38
N ALA A 78 6.21 -10.45 26.33
CA ALA A 78 5.73 -10.99 25.06
C ALA A 78 4.24 -10.70 24.83
N ILE A 79 3.35 -11.15 25.70
CA ILE A 79 1.89 -11.04 25.51
C ILE A 79 1.44 -9.57 25.46
N SER A 80 1.93 -8.73 26.36
CA SER A 80 1.56 -7.30 26.38
C SER A 80 2.05 -6.56 25.12
N PRO A 81 3.34 -6.61 24.72
CA PRO A 81 3.79 -5.93 23.51
C PRO A 81 3.17 -6.51 22.22
N LEU A 82 3.09 -7.84 22.08
CA LEU A 82 2.48 -8.47 20.89
C LEU A 82 0.99 -8.14 20.75
N SER A 83 0.27 -7.95 21.87
CA SER A 83 -1.14 -7.55 21.81
C SER A 83 -1.34 -6.15 21.22
N SER A 84 -0.35 -5.25 21.40
CA SER A 84 -0.38 -3.91 20.79
C SER A 84 -0.06 -3.92 19.30
N ALA A 85 0.67 -4.94 18.83
CA ALA A 85 1.01 -5.12 17.42
C ALA A 85 -0.04 -5.91 16.63
N LEU A 86 -1.11 -6.40 17.29
CA LEU A 86 -2.13 -7.23 16.65
C LEU A 86 -2.96 -6.47 15.61
N LEU A 87 -3.23 -5.19 15.87
CA LEU A 87 -4.08 -4.34 15.05
C LEU A 87 -3.25 -3.22 14.45
N PHE A 88 -3.31 -3.06 13.13
CA PHE A 88 -2.71 -1.92 12.44
C PHE A 88 -3.68 -1.35 11.40
N SER A 89 -3.48 -0.09 11.05
CA SER A 89 -4.25 0.59 10.00
C SER A 89 -3.53 0.38 8.67
N GLU A 90 -4.23 -0.15 7.68
CA GLU A 90 -3.74 -0.32 6.32
C GLU A 90 -4.74 0.31 5.35
N ASP A 91 -4.23 1.00 4.34
CA ASP A 91 -5.03 1.57 3.27
C ASP A 91 -5.40 0.46 2.29
N LEU A 92 -6.68 0.11 2.25
CA LEU A 92 -7.19 -0.95 1.39
C LEU A 92 -8.06 -0.35 0.29
N VAL A 93 -7.88 -0.86 -0.92
CA VAL A 93 -8.76 -0.57 -2.05
C VAL A 93 -10.04 -1.37 -1.86
N VAL A 94 -11.15 -0.66 -1.64
CA VAL A 94 -12.46 -1.25 -1.38
C VAL A 94 -13.35 -1.02 -2.60
N PRO A 95 -13.88 -2.09 -3.23
CA PRO A 95 -14.86 -1.95 -4.29
C PRO A 95 -16.23 -1.60 -3.67
N ASN A 96 -16.71 -0.39 -3.95
CA ASN A 96 -18.03 0.08 -3.58
C ASN A 96 -18.94 0.04 -4.82
N PRO A 97 -20.07 -0.70 -4.82
CA PRO A 97 -21.00 -0.68 -5.93
C PRO A 97 -21.62 0.71 -6.06
N ALA A 98 -21.61 1.28 -7.26
CA ALA A 98 -22.12 2.62 -7.53
C ALA A 98 -22.93 2.66 -8.83
N GLU A 99 -23.89 3.57 -8.87
CA GLU A 99 -24.62 3.89 -10.09
C GLU A 99 -23.83 4.90 -10.92
N PHE A 100 -23.68 4.59 -12.20
CA PHE A 100 -23.05 5.41 -13.21
C PHE A 100 -24.08 5.91 -14.21
N THR A 101 -23.79 7.03 -14.83
CA THR A 101 -24.48 7.55 -16.01
C THR A 101 -23.52 7.51 -17.18
N SER A 102 -23.97 6.98 -18.31
CA SER A 102 -23.21 6.96 -19.57
C SER A 102 -23.93 7.78 -20.64
N LEU A 103 -23.18 8.39 -21.55
CA LEU A 103 -23.72 9.08 -22.70
C LEU A 103 -23.76 8.13 -23.90
N THR A 104 -24.95 7.63 -24.24
CA THR A 104 -25.14 6.70 -25.35
C THR A 104 -25.93 7.34 -26.50
N PRO A 105 -25.69 6.94 -27.76
CA PRO A 105 -26.55 7.33 -28.87
C PRO A 105 -28.02 6.94 -28.61
N VAL A 106 -28.96 7.72 -29.12
CA VAL A 106 -30.39 7.39 -29.05
C VAL A 106 -30.67 6.14 -29.90
N GLU A 107 -31.46 5.20 -29.37
CA GLU A 107 -31.79 3.97 -30.08
C GLU A 107 -32.47 4.25 -31.42
N ASN A 108 -32.03 3.54 -32.46
CA ASN A 108 -32.54 3.64 -33.84
C ASN A 108 -32.36 5.00 -34.53
N LEU A 109 -31.57 5.91 -33.95
CA LEU A 109 -31.17 7.15 -34.59
C LEU A 109 -29.65 7.15 -34.81
N PRO A 110 -29.16 7.18 -36.06
CA PRO A 110 -27.72 7.22 -36.30
C PRO A 110 -27.15 8.54 -35.77
N LEU A 111 -25.95 8.46 -35.19
CA LEU A 111 -25.24 9.64 -34.71
C LEU A 111 -25.08 10.64 -35.87
N PRO A 112 -25.40 11.92 -35.65
CA PRO A 112 -25.19 12.95 -36.65
C PRO A 112 -23.69 13.15 -36.85
N ILE A 113 -23.21 12.75 -38.02
CA ILE A 113 -21.83 12.97 -38.44
C ILE A 113 -21.74 14.38 -38.99
N ASP A 114 -21.16 15.27 -38.19
CA ASP A 114 -20.89 16.66 -38.55
C ASP A 114 -19.53 17.03 -37.98
N ALA A 115 -18.65 17.58 -38.80
CA ALA A 115 -17.34 18.06 -38.37
C ALA A 115 -17.30 19.56 -38.59
N ASP A 116 -17.49 20.32 -37.51
CA ASP A 116 -17.42 21.76 -37.56
C ASP A 116 -15.95 22.24 -37.49
N ARG A 117 -15.77 23.56 -37.44
CA ARG A 117 -14.45 24.17 -37.28
C ARG A 117 -13.78 23.76 -35.96
N THR A 118 -14.55 23.47 -34.92
CA THR A 118 -14.02 23.08 -33.60
C THR A 118 -13.49 21.65 -33.62
N THR A 119 -14.17 20.72 -34.28
CA THR A 119 -13.70 19.34 -34.48
C THR A 119 -12.35 19.31 -35.21
N HIS A 120 -12.23 20.07 -36.30
CA HIS A 120 -10.97 20.17 -37.04
C HIS A 120 -9.87 20.81 -36.19
N PHE A 121 -10.17 21.92 -35.51
CA PHE A 121 -9.21 22.60 -34.64
C PHE A 121 -8.71 21.70 -33.50
N ARG A 122 -9.60 20.98 -32.82
CA ARG A 122 -9.27 20.03 -31.75
C ARG A 122 -8.38 18.90 -32.24
N THR A 123 -8.71 18.33 -33.40
CA THR A 123 -7.89 17.30 -34.05
C THR A 123 -6.48 17.81 -34.35
N ILE A 124 -6.37 19.01 -34.95
CA ILE A 124 -5.09 19.61 -35.31
C ILE A 124 -4.27 19.97 -34.06
N ALA A 125 -4.91 20.57 -33.05
CA ALA A 125 -4.25 20.96 -31.80
C ALA A 125 -3.70 19.75 -31.04
N ASN A 126 -4.48 18.65 -30.97
CA ASN A 126 -4.00 17.44 -30.34
C ASN A 126 -2.82 16.83 -31.10
N LEU A 127 -2.94 16.64 -32.41
CA LEU A 127 -1.89 16.00 -33.21
C LEU A 127 -0.58 16.80 -33.25
N LEU A 128 -0.64 18.14 -33.25
CA LEU A 128 0.55 18.99 -33.43
C LEU A 128 1.10 19.57 -32.13
N GLN A 129 0.27 19.73 -31.10
CA GLN A 129 0.66 20.35 -29.83
C GLN A 129 0.53 19.40 -28.64
N ASN A 130 0.10 18.15 -28.87
CA ASN A 130 -0.11 17.13 -27.84
C ASN A 130 -1.05 17.59 -26.71
N VAL A 131 -2.07 18.38 -27.06
CA VAL A 131 -3.08 18.86 -26.10
C VAL A 131 -4.28 17.92 -26.11
N SER A 132 -4.55 17.26 -24.98
CA SER A 132 -5.78 16.47 -24.83
C SER A 132 -7.00 17.38 -24.76
N THR A 133 -8.03 17.08 -25.55
CA THR A 133 -9.29 17.84 -25.61
C THR A 133 -10.40 17.19 -24.80
N SER A 134 -10.23 15.91 -24.49
CA SER A 134 -11.20 15.04 -23.83
C SER A 134 -10.47 13.81 -23.29
N PRO A 135 -10.72 13.41 -22.03
CA PRO A 135 -10.12 12.20 -21.47
C PRO A 135 -10.63 10.92 -22.16
N TRP A 136 -11.75 11.00 -22.88
CA TRP A 136 -12.40 9.87 -23.53
C TRP A 136 -11.88 9.56 -24.94
N ILE A 137 -11.00 10.42 -25.49
CA ILE A 137 -10.46 10.30 -26.84
C ILE A 137 -8.94 10.15 -26.77
N THR A 138 -8.43 9.03 -27.31
CA THR A 138 -7.01 8.79 -27.51
C THR A 138 -6.69 8.64 -29.00
N ASP A 139 -5.40 8.57 -29.33
CA ASP A 139 -4.93 8.31 -30.70
C ASP A 139 -5.16 6.87 -31.15
N GLU A 140 -5.59 6.00 -30.25
CA GLU A 140 -5.77 4.57 -30.49
C GLU A 140 -7.23 4.10 -30.39
N TYR A 141 -8.04 4.77 -29.58
CA TYR A 141 -9.43 4.43 -29.35
C TYR A 141 -10.25 5.62 -28.84
N THR A 142 -11.56 5.44 -28.76
CA THR A 142 -12.49 6.40 -28.17
C THR A 142 -13.52 5.64 -27.36
N VAL A 143 -13.72 6.02 -26.10
CA VAL A 143 -14.65 5.35 -25.20
C VAL A 143 -15.89 6.24 -25.01
N LEU A 144 -17.08 5.65 -24.90
CA LEU A 144 -18.24 6.42 -24.49
C LEU A 144 -18.05 6.91 -23.06
N PRO A 145 -18.27 8.22 -22.81
CA PRO A 145 -18.03 8.80 -21.51
C PRO A 145 -19.03 8.27 -20.49
N PHE A 146 -18.53 7.94 -19.30
CA PHE A 146 -19.34 7.51 -18.17
C PHE A 146 -18.83 8.13 -16.88
N TRP A 147 -19.72 8.41 -15.94
CA TRP A 147 -19.38 9.07 -14.68
C TRP A 147 -20.35 8.68 -13.57
N PRO A 148 -19.99 8.83 -12.28
CA PRO A 148 -20.89 8.52 -11.18
C PRO A 148 -22.19 9.33 -11.28
N ALA A 149 -23.35 8.70 -11.05
CA ALA A 149 -24.66 9.35 -11.13
C ALA A 149 -24.85 10.49 -10.11
N SER A 150 -23.99 10.56 -9.09
CA SER A 150 -23.93 11.66 -8.13
C SER A 150 -23.40 12.97 -8.73
N MET A 151 -22.72 12.92 -9.87
CA MET A 151 -22.20 14.11 -10.57
C MET A 151 -23.27 14.69 -11.51
N GLN A 152 -23.53 15.99 -11.33
CA GLN A 152 -24.65 16.69 -11.98
C GLN A 152 -24.42 16.97 -13.47
N ASP A 153 -23.18 17.25 -13.86
CA ASP A 153 -22.78 17.56 -15.24
C ASP A 153 -21.91 16.45 -15.84
N ALA A 154 -22.06 16.19 -17.14
CA ALA A 154 -21.24 15.21 -17.85
C ALA A 154 -19.78 15.72 -17.99
N PRO A 155 -18.77 15.01 -17.45
CA PRO A 155 -17.37 15.43 -17.52
C PRO A 155 -16.77 15.08 -18.90
N LEU A 156 -17.19 15.81 -19.94
CA LEU A 156 -16.79 15.53 -21.32
C LEU A 156 -15.41 16.06 -21.69
N THR A 157 -14.96 17.15 -21.04
CA THR A 157 -13.69 17.82 -21.36
C THR A 157 -12.60 17.52 -20.35
N SER A 158 -12.96 17.21 -19.11
CA SER A 158 -12.02 16.98 -18.01
C SER A 158 -12.69 16.14 -16.92
N LEU A 159 -11.92 15.23 -16.33
CA LEU A 159 -12.33 14.45 -15.16
C LEU A 159 -11.82 15.13 -13.88
N PRO A 160 -12.51 14.94 -12.74
CA PRO A 160 -12.03 15.46 -11.45
C PRO A 160 -10.79 14.68 -11.00
N THR A 161 -9.70 15.38 -10.69
CA THR A 161 -8.45 14.78 -10.15
C THR A 161 -8.35 14.88 -8.63
N THR A 162 -9.35 15.45 -7.96
CA THR A 162 -9.30 15.75 -6.52
C THR A 162 -9.51 14.53 -5.62
N SER A 163 -9.90 13.39 -6.18
CA SER A 163 -10.22 12.17 -5.44
C SER A 163 -9.45 10.99 -6.02
N SER A 164 -8.60 10.36 -5.21
CA SER A 164 -7.88 9.13 -5.57
C SER A 164 -8.86 7.95 -5.61
N GLN A 165 -9.60 7.85 -6.71
CA GLN A 165 -10.60 6.81 -6.95
C GLN A 165 -10.34 6.14 -8.29
N THR A 166 -10.73 4.88 -8.42
CA THR A 166 -10.76 4.20 -9.71
C THR A 166 -12.20 3.78 -10.02
N TRP A 167 -12.72 4.19 -11.16
CA TRP A 167 -14.05 3.78 -11.63
C TRP A 167 -13.93 2.57 -12.54
N GLU A 168 -14.75 1.55 -12.34
CA GLU A 168 -14.76 0.34 -13.15
C GLU A 168 -16.19 0.04 -13.58
N ALA A 169 -16.43 0.03 -14.90
CA ALA A 169 -17.77 -0.25 -15.41
C ALA A 169 -17.76 -0.62 -16.92
N GLU A 170 -18.85 -1.23 -17.40
CA GLU A 170 -18.96 -1.65 -18.80
C GLU A 170 -19.38 -0.47 -19.70
N THR A 171 -18.62 -0.23 -20.76
CA THR A 171 -18.89 0.86 -21.72
C THR A 171 -18.52 0.45 -23.14
N THR A 172 -19.01 1.19 -24.14
CA THR A 172 -18.69 0.93 -25.54
C THR A 172 -17.44 1.69 -25.95
N MET A 173 -16.49 0.98 -26.55
CA MET A 173 -15.29 1.55 -27.16
C MET A 173 -15.36 1.47 -28.68
N PHE A 174 -14.88 2.51 -29.34
CA PHE A 174 -14.80 2.66 -30.79
C PHE A 174 -13.33 2.75 -31.23
N LYS A 175 -12.99 2.01 -32.30
CA LYS A 175 -11.64 2.00 -32.87
C LYS A 175 -11.72 2.02 -34.38
N SER A 176 -10.97 2.92 -35.01
CA SER A 176 -10.70 2.93 -36.43
C SER A 176 -9.44 2.13 -36.69
N HIS A 177 -9.49 1.29 -37.71
CA HIS A 177 -8.39 0.46 -38.14
C HIS A 177 -8.09 0.80 -39.59
N MET A 178 -6.89 1.33 -39.84
CA MET A 178 -6.42 1.70 -41.16
C MET A 178 -5.20 0.86 -41.50
N ASN A 179 -5.32 0.03 -42.53
CA ASN A 179 -4.24 -0.81 -43.01
C ASN A 179 -3.84 -0.37 -44.41
N CYS A 180 -2.59 0.06 -44.59
CA CYS A 180 -2.06 0.58 -45.84
C CYS A 180 -1.09 -0.40 -46.46
N THR A 181 -1.31 -0.75 -47.73
CA THR A 181 -0.37 -1.53 -48.52
C THR A 181 0.35 -0.63 -49.51
N GLN A 182 1.68 -0.74 -49.57
CA GLN A 182 2.47 -0.05 -50.58
C GLN A 182 2.15 -0.63 -51.96
N MET A 183 1.89 0.25 -52.93
CA MET A 183 1.65 -0.16 -54.31
C MET A 183 2.98 -0.17 -55.09
N SER A 184 3.16 -1.17 -55.94
CA SER A 184 4.29 -1.24 -56.87
C SER A 184 4.02 -0.35 -58.07
N MET A 185 5.03 0.40 -58.51
CA MET A 185 4.94 1.17 -59.76
C MET A 185 5.07 0.21 -60.95
N ASP A 186 3.98 0.01 -61.70
CA ASP A 186 3.96 -0.85 -62.89
C ASP A 186 4.62 -0.16 -64.08
N ARG A 187 4.26 1.12 -64.29
CA ARG A 187 4.63 1.87 -65.49
C ARG A 187 4.69 3.35 -65.20
N GLN A 188 5.75 4.00 -65.67
CA GLN A 188 5.86 5.45 -65.74
C GLN A 188 6.22 5.86 -67.17
N THR A 189 5.43 6.73 -67.76
CA THR A 189 5.63 7.18 -69.15
C THR A 189 5.40 8.67 -69.30
N ASP A 190 6.27 9.29 -70.11
CA ASP A 190 6.09 10.67 -70.55
C ASP A 190 4.97 10.68 -71.61
N ILE A 191 3.90 11.43 -71.32
CA ILE A 191 2.76 11.62 -72.20
C ILE A 191 2.56 13.11 -72.48
N SER A 192 1.79 13.41 -73.51
CA SER A 192 1.36 14.77 -73.79
C SER A 192 -0.15 14.88 -73.62
N VAL A 193 -0.59 15.54 -72.55
CA VAL A 193 -2.01 15.71 -72.25
C VAL A 193 -2.53 16.92 -73.04
N LYS A 194 -3.62 16.73 -73.78
CA LYS A 194 -4.24 17.78 -74.59
C LYS A 194 -5.11 18.65 -73.69
N TYR A 195 -4.80 19.94 -73.64
CA TYR A 195 -5.53 20.89 -72.81
C TYR A 195 -6.72 21.51 -73.59
N THR A 196 -7.93 21.40 -73.05
CA THR A 196 -9.17 21.80 -73.73
C THR A 196 -9.38 23.33 -73.81
N ASN A 197 -8.82 24.12 -72.88
CA ASN A 197 -9.10 25.57 -72.80
C ASN A 197 -8.02 26.49 -73.46
N TYR A 198 -6.86 25.97 -73.86
CA TYR A 198 -5.73 26.75 -74.43
C TYR A 198 -5.09 26.09 -75.68
N GLY A 199 -5.60 24.96 -76.16
CA GLY A 199 -5.12 24.31 -77.40
C GLY A 199 -3.69 23.73 -77.36
N GLY A 200 -2.93 23.95 -76.28
CA GLY A 200 -1.58 23.45 -76.08
C GLY A 200 -1.52 22.00 -75.56
N ARG A 201 -0.39 21.36 -75.84
CA ARG A 201 -0.03 20.02 -75.37
C ARG A 201 1.12 20.17 -74.37
N LEU A 202 0.87 19.84 -73.10
CA LEU A 202 1.90 19.98 -72.05
C LEU A 202 2.56 18.62 -71.79
N PRO A 203 3.88 18.60 -71.49
CA PRO A 203 4.57 17.39 -71.08
C PRO A 203 4.07 16.97 -69.69
N SER A 204 3.60 15.74 -69.57
CA SER A 204 3.08 15.16 -68.35
C SER A 204 3.66 13.77 -68.12
N ILE A 205 3.79 13.39 -66.86
CA ILE A 205 4.15 12.03 -66.45
C ILE A 205 2.88 11.28 -66.09
N SER A 206 2.67 10.14 -66.74
CA SER A 206 1.63 9.18 -66.38
C SER A 206 2.27 8.03 -65.64
N THR A 207 1.84 7.83 -64.39
CA THR A 207 2.30 6.75 -63.53
C THR A 207 1.13 5.84 -63.19
N ILE A 208 1.34 4.53 -63.31
CA ILE A 208 0.37 3.50 -62.94
C ILE A 208 0.98 2.67 -61.83
N TRP A 209 0.26 2.54 -60.73
CA TRP A 209 0.59 1.65 -59.62
C TRP A 209 -0.36 0.47 -59.56
N SER A 210 0.16 -0.68 -59.13
CA SER A 210 -0.59 -1.89 -58.85
C SER A 210 -0.44 -2.30 -57.39
N SER A 211 -1.51 -2.80 -56.79
CA SER A 211 -1.48 -3.45 -55.49
C SER A 211 -1.52 -4.99 -55.65
N PRO A 212 -1.07 -5.74 -54.63
CA PRO A 212 -1.05 -7.21 -54.67
C PRO A 212 -2.44 -7.87 -54.88
N ASP A 213 -3.52 -7.17 -54.54
CA ASP A 213 -4.91 -7.61 -54.69
C ASP A 213 -5.53 -7.21 -56.05
N GLY A 214 -4.74 -6.65 -56.97
CA GLY A 214 -5.16 -6.36 -58.34
C GLY A 214 -5.83 -4.99 -58.56
N CYS A 215 -5.87 -4.12 -57.55
CA CYS A 215 -6.23 -2.71 -57.76
C CYS A 215 -5.12 -1.99 -58.57
N LYS A 216 -5.53 -1.26 -59.61
CA LYS A 216 -4.63 -0.41 -60.40
C LYS A 216 -5.10 1.04 -60.33
N TYR A 217 -4.19 1.92 -59.97
CA TYR A 217 -4.41 3.35 -59.89
C TYR A 217 -3.47 4.06 -60.85
N GLY A 218 -4.01 4.90 -61.73
CA GLY A 218 -3.27 5.72 -62.67
C GLY A 218 -3.39 7.19 -62.32
N LEU A 219 -2.27 7.88 -62.25
CA LEU A 219 -2.19 9.34 -62.10
C LEU A 219 -1.36 9.92 -63.24
N SER A 220 -1.90 10.92 -63.91
CA SER A 220 -1.16 11.73 -64.87
C SER A 220 -1.05 13.16 -64.35
N VAL A 221 0.17 13.68 -64.24
CA VAL A 221 0.46 15.04 -63.73
C VAL A 221 1.44 15.75 -64.65
N GLU A 222 1.36 17.07 -64.72
CA GLU A 222 2.34 17.91 -65.43
C GLU A 222 3.76 17.70 -64.90
N ASN A 223 4.78 17.75 -65.77
CA ASN A 223 6.18 17.51 -65.38
C ASN A 223 6.72 18.54 -64.37
N SER A 224 6.12 19.73 -64.29
CA SER A 224 6.49 20.80 -63.36
C SER A 224 5.64 20.76 -62.09
N PHE A 225 5.83 19.73 -61.25
CA PHE A 225 5.18 19.64 -59.94
C PHE A 225 6.17 19.92 -58.80
N LYS A 226 5.67 20.36 -57.64
CA LYS A 226 6.46 20.53 -56.41
C LYS A 226 6.35 19.29 -55.53
N SER A 227 7.36 19.03 -54.69
CA SER A 227 7.25 18.01 -53.64
C SER A 227 6.00 18.22 -52.80
N GLY A 228 5.21 17.17 -52.59
CA GLY A 228 3.93 17.25 -51.90
C GLY A 228 3.27 15.89 -51.66
N GLY A 229 2.02 15.92 -51.19
CA GLY A 229 1.22 14.72 -50.94
C GLY A 229 -0.27 14.91 -51.17
N SER A 230 -0.98 13.83 -51.49
CA SER A 230 -2.44 13.78 -51.58
C SER A 230 -2.96 12.58 -50.83
N TRP A 231 -3.98 12.78 -50.01
CA TRP A 231 -4.77 11.70 -49.40
C TRP A 231 -6.23 11.91 -49.79
N SER A 232 -6.77 10.96 -50.55
CA SER A 232 -8.13 11.04 -51.08
C SER A 232 -8.76 9.65 -51.19
N GLY A 233 -10.03 9.58 -51.59
CA GLY A 233 -10.62 8.32 -52.03
C GLY A 233 -10.03 7.92 -53.39
N THR A 234 -10.08 6.64 -53.74
CA THR A 234 -9.58 6.18 -55.06
C THR A 234 -10.35 6.75 -56.26
N SER A 235 -11.59 7.20 -56.05
CA SER A 235 -12.41 7.88 -57.07
C SER A 235 -12.14 9.39 -57.18
N THR A 236 -11.37 9.97 -56.25
CA THR A 236 -11.07 11.39 -56.20
C THR A 236 -9.55 11.62 -56.15
N PHE A 237 -9.11 12.83 -56.48
CA PHE A 237 -7.72 13.24 -56.30
C PHE A 237 -7.68 14.71 -55.93
N TYR A 238 -6.99 15.03 -54.84
CA TYR A 238 -6.77 16.41 -54.44
C TYR A 238 -5.39 16.85 -54.86
N ASN A 239 -5.33 17.96 -55.56
CA ASN A 239 -4.07 18.50 -56.04
C ASN A 239 -3.26 19.11 -54.90
N GLY A 240 -2.55 18.27 -54.16
CA GLY A 240 -1.56 18.69 -53.20
C GLY A 240 -0.29 19.19 -53.87
N MET A 241 0.12 18.60 -55.00
CA MET A 241 1.45 18.77 -55.62
C MET A 241 1.63 20.05 -56.46
N HIS A 242 0.66 20.97 -56.38
CA HIS A 242 0.59 22.21 -57.15
C HIS A 242 0.74 22.01 -58.68
N ALA A 243 0.24 20.87 -59.19
CA ALA A 243 0.24 20.56 -60.61
C ALA A 243 -0.95 21.26 -61.28
N SER A 244 -0.71 22.08 -62.32
CA SER A 244 -1.81 22.81 -62.98
C SER A 244 -2.83 21.87 -63.62
N ILE A 245 -2.40 20.64 -63.95
CA ILE A 245 -3.18 19.64 -64.67
C ILE A 245 -2.94 18.27 -64.04
N PHE A 246 -4.02 17.55 -63.77
CA PHE A 246 -3.97 16.16 -63.33
C PHE A 246 -5.17 15.35 -63.86
N GLN A 247 -4.95 14.05 -64.05
CA GLN A 247 -6.02 13.09 -64.32
C GLN A 247 -5.76 11.81 -63.52
N ALA A 248 -6.75 11.40 -62.72
CA ALA A 248 -6.71 10.17 -61.95
C ALA A 248 -7.74 9.17 -62.49
N ASN A 249 -7.39 7.89 -62.54
CA ASN A 249 -8.29 6.80 -62.89
C ASN A 249 -7.95 5.54 -62.10
N SER A 250 -8.96 4.77 -61.71
CA SER A 250 -8.79 3.58 -60.87
C SER A 250 -9.66 2.43 -61.35
N THR A 251 -9.21 1.19 -61.13
CA THR A 251 -10.02 0.00 -61.42
C THR A 251 -11.11 -0.23 -60.37
N LEU A 252 -12.09 -1.09 -60.67
CA LEU A 252 -13.19 -1.43 -59.77
C LEU A 252 -12.71 -2.03 -58.44
N GLN A 253 -11.60 -2.76 -58.44
CA GLN A 253 -10.98 -3.34 -57.24
C GLN A 253 -10.47 -2.29 -56.25
N CYS A 254 -10.31 -1.03 -56.69
CA CYS A 254 -9.91 0.08 -55.84
C CYS A 254 -11.08 0.74 -55.12
N GLN A 255 -12.34 0.40 -55.45
CA GLN A 255 -13.51 1.08 -54.90
C GLN A 255 -13.54 1.02 -53.38
N ASN A 256 -14.05 2.08 -52.76
CA ASN A 256 -14.21 2.18 -51.30
C ASN A 256 -12.91 2.12 -50.49
N ARG A 257 -11.78 2.48 -51.12
CA ARG A 257 -10.47 2.54 -50.46
C ARG A 257 -9.90 3.95 -50.55
N ASP A 258 -8.96 4.20 -49.65
CA ASP A 258 -8.25 5.46 -49.56
C ASP A 258 -6.92 5.30 -50.29
N ILE A 259 -6.45 6.34 -50.95
CA ILE A 259 -5.13 6.36 -51.57
C ILE A 259 -4.32 7.54 -51.03
N ILE A 260 -3.08 7.26 -50.66
CA ILE A 260 -2.09 8.25 -50.24
C ILE A 260 -0.96 8.24 -51.25
N ILE A 261 -0.74 9.38 -51.90
CA ILE A 261 0.33 9.56 -52.88
C ILE A 261 1.26 10.65 -52.36
N LEU A 262 2.54 10.32 -52.24
CA LEU A 262 3.60 11.25 -51.89
C LEU A 262 4.52 11.40 -53.10
N ALA A 263 4.89 12.64 -53.40
CA ALA A 263 5.73 12.98 -54.52
C ALA A 263 6.92 13.82 -54.04
N ASP A 264 8.13 13.35 -54.34
CA ASP A 264 9.37 14.04 -53.99
C ASP A 264 10.06 14.51 -55.29
N SER A 265 10.06 15.83 -55.52
CA SER A 265 10.71 16.46 -56.68
C SER A 265 12.21 16.70 -56.46
N SER A 266 12.75 16.49 -55.25
CA SER A 266 14.17 16.73 -54.95
C SER A 266 15.12 15.67 -55.53
N LYS A 267 14.60 14.48 -55.82
CA LYS A 267 15.41 13.30 -56.19
C LYS A 267 15.51 13.04 -57.70
N SER A 268 14.64 13.59 -58.56
CA SER A 268 14.74 13.42 -60.02
C SER A 268 13.92 14.43 -60.82
N THR A 269 14.28 14.66 -62.08
CA THR A 269 13.51 15.46 -63.06
C THR A 269 12.17 14.83 -63.45
N LYS A 270 11.94 13.55 -63.08
CA LYS A 270 10.68 12.82 -63.27
C LYS A 270 9.88 12.66 -61.95
N GLY A 271 10.43 13.20 -60.87
CA GLY A 271 10.11 13.00 -59.45
C GLY A 271 9.90 11.55 -59.01
N ASN A 272 10.08 11.31 -57.71
CA ASN A 272 9.84 10.00 -57.11
C ASN A 272 8.44 9.96 -56.51
N PHE A 273 7.60 9.05 -56.99
CA PHE A 273 6.25 8.88 -56.47
C PHE A 273 6.11 7.59 -55.69
N THR A 274 5.55 7.69 -54.49
CA THR A 274 5.16 6.54 -53.69
C THR A 274 3.66 6.57 -53.46
N ALA A 275 2.98 5.48 -53.78
CA ALA A 275 1.54 5.34 -53.60
C ALA A 275 1.24 4.21 -52.61
N HIS A 276 0.30 4.46 -51.71
CA HIS A 276 -0.17 3.50 -50.73
C HIS A 276 -1.69 3.43 -50.77
N LEU A 277 -2.20 2.21 -50.77
CA LEU A 277 -3.62 1.92 -50.82
C LEU A 277 -4.08 1.45 -49.45
N CYS A 278 -4.98 2.21 -48.83
CA CYS A 278 -5.41 1.97 -47.45
C CYS A 278 -6.85 1.47 -47.40
N ASP A 279 -7.07 0.41 -46.62
CA ASP A 279 -8.39 -0.08 -46.23
C ASP A 279 -8.70 0.43 -44.82
N SER A 280 -9.87 1.02 -44.62
CA SER A 280 -10.27 1.63 -43.37
C SER A 280 -11.57 1.03 -42.88
N LYS A 281 -11.51 0.41 -41.70
CA LYS A 281 -12.64 -0.25 -41.04
C LYS A 281 -12.84 0.36 -39.67
N TYR A 282 -14.09 0.40 -39.22
CA TYR A 282 -14.45 0.95 -37.93
C TYR A 282 -15.13 -0.13 -37.11
N TYR A 283 -14.66 -0.29 -35.88
CA TYR A 283 -15.09 -1.32 -34.96
C TYR A 283 -15.63 -0.70 -33.67
N MET A 284 -16.56 -1.40 -33.04
CA MET A 284 -17.03 -1.13 -31.69
C MET A 284 -17.05 -2.42 -30.86
N ALA A 285 -16.88 -2.30 -29.54
CA ALA A 285 -17.09 -3.40 -28.61
C ALA A 285 -17.53 -2.86 -27.25
N ASN A 286 -18.32 -3.64 -26.52
CA ASN A 286 -18.56 -3.39 -25.10
C ASN A 286 -17.43 -4.02 -24.29
N ILE A 287 -16.74 -3.20 -23.51
CA ILE A 287 -15.57 -3.55 -22.72
C ILE A 287 -15.74 -3.10 -21.28
N THR A 288 -15.00 -3.73 -20.37
CA THR A 288 -14.88 -3.22 -19.00
C THR A 288 -13.77 -2.19 -18.96
N ALA A 289 -14.13 -0.91 -18.80
CA ALA A 289 -13.17 0.19 -18.73
C ALA A 289 -12.88 0.58 -17.28
N LYS A 290 -11.61 0.89 -17.01
CA LYS A 290 -11.15 1.39 -15.72
C LYS A 290 -10.62 2.81 -15.88
N VAL A 291 -11.22 3.76 -15.17
CA VAL A 291 -10.81 5.17 -15.15
C VAL A 291 -10.13 5.43 -13.82
N ALA A 292 -8.82 5.61 -13.85
CA ALA A 292 -8.02 5.96 -12.68
C ALA A 292 -7.90 7.47 -12.59
N LEU A 293 -8.31 8.04 -11.45
CA LEU A 293 -8.24 9.47 -11.17
C LEU A 293 -7.03 9.85 -10.31
N ASP A 294 -6.04 8.95 -10.22
CA ASP A 294 -4.82 9.16 -9.46
C ASP A 294 -3.75 9.87 -10.29
N GLY A 295 -3.43 11.11 -9.92
CA GLY A 295 -2.35 11.90 -10.52
C GLY A 295 -2.82 13.16 -11.22
N ASP A 296 -1.95 13.71 -12.07
CA ASP A 296 -2.18 14.98 -12.76
C ASP A 296 -3.14 14.83 -13.96
N GLU A 297 -3.18 13.65 -14.58
CA GLU A 297 -4.05 13.32 -15.71
C GLU A 297 -4.78 11.98 -15.47
N PRO A 298 -6.08 11.89 -15.80
CA PRO A 298 -6.84 10.65 -15.66
C PRO A 298 -6.39 9.61 -16.68
N ASP A 299 -6.17 8.37 -16.24
CA ASP A 299 -5.81 7.26 -17.11
C ASP A 299 -7.00 6.31 -17.34
N ILE A 300 -7.23 5.91 -18.59
CA ILE A 300 -8.32 5.00 -18.97
C ILE A 300 -7.71 3.72 -19.52
N SER A 301 -7.83 2.64 -18.75
CA SER A 301 -7.30 1.32 -19.12
C SER A 301 -8.41 0.31 -19.41
N TYR A 302 -8.09 -0.69 -20.24
CA TYR A 302 -8.99 -1.77 -20.63
C TYR A 302 -8.20 -3.03 -21.04
N ASP A 303 -8.87 -4.18 -21.13
CA ASP A 303 -8.26 -5.41 -21.66
C ASP A 303 -8.35 -5.46 -23.19
N GLU A 304 -7.21 -5.36 -23.88
CA GLU A 304 -7.15 -5.44 -25.34
C GLU A 304 -7.62 -6.80 -25.88
N ASN A 305 -7.41 -7.89 -25.13
CA ASN A 305 -7.87 -9.21 -25.54
C ASN A 305 -9.40 -9.31 -25.47
N GLU A 306 -10.02 -8.60 -24.52
CA GLU A 306 -11.48 -8.50 -24.44
C GLU A 306 -12.03 -7.78 -25.67
N PHE A 307 -11.42 -6.64 -26.03
CA PHE A 307 -11.80 -5.89 -27.23
C PHE A 307 -11.70 -6.75 -28.49
N GLU A 308 -10.56 -7.42 -28.71
CA GLU A 308 -10.34 -8.23 -29.91
C GLU A 308 -11.31 -9.40 -30.04
N LYS A 309 -11.79 -9.96 -28.92
CA LYS A 309 -12.82 -11.02 -28.90
C LYS A 309 -14.24 -10.50 -29.15
N LYS A 310 -14.56 -9.31 -28.63
CA LYS A 310 -15.90 -8.73 -28.67
C LYS A 310 -16.11 -7.71 -29.81
N LYS A 311 -15.08 -7.37 -30.58
CA LYS A 311 -15.18 -6.36 -31.64
C LYS A 311 -16.17 -6.76 -32.73
N LEU A 312 -17.01 -5.81 -33.07
CA LEU A 312 -17.99 -5.88 -34.15
C LEU A 312 -17.78 -4.68 -35.07
N THR A 313 -18.07 -4.83 -36.36
CA THR A 313 -18.12 -3.69 -37.26
C THR A 313 -19.24 -2.76 -36.83
N ILE A 314 -19.00 -1.44 -36.84
CA ILE A 314 -20.03 -0.48 -36.44
C ILE A 314 -21.22 -0.59 -37.41
N PRO A 315 -22.42 -0.89 -36.92
CA PRO A 315 -23.61 -0.99 -37.76
C PRO A 315 -24.06 0.41 -38.20
N ASP A 316 -24.62 0.49 -39.42
CA ASP A 316 -25.04 1.77 -40.02
C ASP A 316 -26.17 2.47 -39.25
N ASN A 317 -26.88 1.75 -38.36
CA ASN A 317 -27.89 2.33 -37.47
C ASN A 317 -27.28 3.15 -36.32
N ILE A 318 -26.02 2.90 -35.95
CA ILE A 318 -25.29 3.66 -34.93
C ILE A 318 -24.50 4.78 -35.59
N LEU A 319 -23.75 4.46 -36.65
CA LEU A 319 -22.93 5.44 -37.36
C LEU A 319 -22.78 5.05 -38.83
N ASN A 320 -23.09 5.97 -39.75
CA ASN A 320 -22.83 5.78 -41.17
C ASN A 320 -21.33 5.92 -41.48
N THR A 321 -20.63 4.79 -41.48
CA THR A 321 -19.17 4.73 -41.69
C THR A 321 -18.71 5.25 -43.05
N THR A 322 -19.56 5.13 -44.09
CA THR A 322 -19.26 5.63 -45.44
C THR A 322 -19.30 7.15 -45.47
N LEU A 323 -20.30 7.75 -44.83
CA LEU A 323 -20.40 9.20 -44.73
C LEU A 323 -19.25 9.77 -43.89
N PHE A 324 -18.88 9.12 -42.79
CA PHE A 324 -17.71 9.50 -42.00
C PHE A 324 -16.41 9.43 -42.80
N ARG A 325 -16.20 8.38 -43.60
CA ARG A 325 -15.03 8.26 -44.49
C ARG A 325 -14.98 9.42 -45.48
N ASN A 326 -16.10 9.75 -46.12
CA ASN A 326 -16.16 10.86 -47.08
C ASN A 326 -15.88 12.21 -46.40
N LEU A 327 -16.37 12.42 -45.18
CA LEU A 327 -16.09 13.61 -44.38
C LEU A 327 -14.60 13.72 -44.03
N THR A 328 -14.00 12.61 -43.58
CA THR A 328 -12.57 12.55 -43.31
C THR A 328 -11.77 12.91 -44.55
N LEU A 329 -12.11 12.36 -45.71
CA LEU A 329 -11.43 12.58 -46.98
C LEU A 329 -11.87 13.86 -47.70
N ASN A 330 -12.45 14.87 -47.03
CA ASN A 330 -12.82 16.13 -47.69
C ASN A 330 -11.56 16.90 -48.14
N ALA A 331 -11.66 17.73 -49.18
CA ALA A 331 -10.62 18.64 -49.63
C ALA A 331 -10.35 19.81 -48.66
N ASP A 332 -11.36 20.18 -47.86
CA ASP A 332 -11.40 21.45 -47.14
C ASP A 332 -10.44 21.58 -45.94
N TRP A 333 -9.64 20.56 -45.63
CA TRP A 333 -8.67 20.59 -44.52
C TRP A 333 -7.75 21.82 -44.53
N LYS A 334 -7.36 22.30 -45.72
CA LYS A 334 -6.52 23.50 -45.88
C LYS A 334 -7.18 24.77 -45.31
N SER A 335 -8.51 24.87 -45.40
CA SER A 335 -9.27 26.03 -44.92
C SER A 335 -9.25 26.18 -43.39
N TYR A 336 -8.96 25.10 -42.66
CA TYR A 336 -8.88 25.11 -41.20
C TYR A 336 -7.48 25.43 -40.67
N MET A 337 -6.47 25.45 -41.54
CA MET A 337 -5.07 25.68 -41.17
C MET A 337 -4.48 26.98 -41.76
N VAL A 338 -5.30 27.90 -42.26
CA VAL A 338 -4.87 29.09 -43.05
C VAL A 338 -3.73 29.89 -42.40
N SER A 339 -3.70 30.01 -41.06
CA SER A 339 -2.62 30.69 -40.34
C SER A 339 -1.24 30.03 -40.47
N ILE A 340 -1.20 28.72 -40.69
CA ILE A 340 0.02 27.91 -40.89
C ILE A 340 0.46 27.92 -42.37
N PHE A 341 -0.46 28.21 -43.29
CA PHE A 341 -0.28 28.13 -44.75
C PHE A 341 -0.17 29.50 -45.45
N TYR A 342 0.23 30.55 -44.72
CA TYR A 342 0.41 31.88 -45.32
C TYR A 342 1.50 31.92 -46.42
N SER A 343 2.37 30.90 -46.50
CA SER A 343 3.35 30.70 -47.57
C SER A 343 2.95 29.56 -48.52
N ASP A 344 2.88 29.85 -49.84
CA ASP A 344 2.48 28.96 -50.96
C ASP A 344 3.37 27.72 -51.21
N ASP A 345 4.28 27.37 -50.31
CA ASP A 345 5.26 26.30 -50.52
C ASP A 345 4.87 24.94 -49.91
N LYS A 346 3.74 24.85 -49.21
CA LYS A 346 3.29 23.59 -48.59
C LYS A 346 2.22 22.91 -49.44
N ASN A 347 2.64 21.83 -50.12
CA ASN A 347 1.91 21.18 -51.21
C ASN A 347 1.21 19.89 -50.75
N PHE A 348 0.20 19.99 -49.89
CA PHE A 348 -0.56 18.83 -49.40
C PHE A 348 -2.07 18.98 -49.62
N GLY A 349 -2.72 17.93 -50.13
CA GLY A 349 -4.15 17.88 -50.44
C GLY A 349 -4.92 16.91 -49.55
N GLY A 350 -6.13 17.32 -49.13
CA GLY A 350 -6.97 16.54 -48.22
C GLY A 350 -6.31 16.32 -46.86
N PRO A 351 -6.57 15.19 -46.17
CA PRO A 351 -5.98 14.87 -44.87
C PRO A 351 -4.46 14.70 -44.87
N ALA A 352 -3.83 14.57 -46.06
CA ALA A 352 -2.38 14.51 -46.16
C ALA A 352 -1.71 15.76 -45.58
N ILE A 353 -2.45 16.86 -45.44
CA ILE A 353 -1.98 18.07 -44.78
C ILE A 353 -1.62 17.85 -43.30
N LEU A 354 -2.32 16.94 -42.62
CA LEU A 354 -2.02 16.54 -41.23
C LEU A 354 -0.71 15.77 -41.18
N LEU A 355 -0.52 14.82 -42.11
CA LEU A 355 0.75 14.12 -42.28
C LEU A 355 1.89 15.09 -42.63
N GLY A 356 1.64 16.04 -43.53
CA GLY A 356 2.60 17.10 -43.81
C GLY A 356 2.99 17.84 -42.54
N ALA A 357 2.01 18.28 -41.75
CA ALA A 357 2.26 19.03 -40.52
C ALA A 357 3.05 18.24 -39.46
N LEU A 358 2.79 16.93 -39.31
CA LEU A 358 3.54 16.05 -38.40
C LEU A 358 5.02 15.89 -38.75
N TYR A 359 5.40 16.13 -40.01
CA TYR A 359 6.76 15.96 -40.52
C TYR A 359 7.32 17.28 -41.09
N ASP A 360 6.87 18.43 -40.57
CA ASP A 360 7.31 19.77 -40.98
C ASP A 360 7.22 20.03 -42.50
N TYR A 361 6.25 19.40 -43.15
CA TYR A 361 5.97 19.44 -44.59
C TYR A 361 7.10 18.88 -45.46
N ASN A 362 8.01 18.11 -44.88
CA ASN A 362 9.11 17.47 -45.60
C ASN A 362 8.71 16.06 -46.07
N VAL A 363 8.39 15.93 -47.36
CA VAL A 363 8.01 14.64 -47.97
C VAL A 363 9.11 13.59 -47.85
N THR A 364 10.38 14.00 -47.95
CA THR A 364 11.51 13.06 -47.82
C THR A 364 11.56 12.46 -46.41
N SER A 365 11.23 13.23 -45.38
CA SER A 365 11.12 12.73 -44.00
C SER A 365 9.98 11.72 -43.85
N ILE A 366 8.82 11.98 -44.47
CA ILE A 366 7.66 11.06 -44.43
C ILE A 366 8.01 9.73 -45.10
N VAL A 367 8.61 9.77 -46.29
CA VAL A 367 8.95 8.57 -47.07
C VAL A 367 10.07 7.74 -46.42
N ASN A 368 10.97 8.38 -45.68
CA ASN A 368 12.06 7.70 -44.99
C ASN A 368 11.63 7.06 -43.65
N ASP A 369 10.50 7.47 -43.06
CA ASP A 369 9.95 6.82 -41.88
C ASP A 369 9.30 5.49 -42.26
N LEU A 370 9.54 4.42 -41.50
CA LEU A 370 8.92 3.12 -41.73
C LEU A 370 7.48 3.05 -41.19
N ASN A 371 7.12 3.91 -40.23
CA ASN A 371 5.87 3.88 -39.49
C ASN A 371 4.95 5.07 -39.80
N TRP A 372 5.18 5.83 -40.87
CA TRP A 372 4.32 6.98 -41.20
C TRP A 372 2.86 6.57 -41.48
N THR A 373 2.61 5.32 -41.90
CA THR A 373 1.26 4.77 -42.06
C THR A 373 0.52 4.65 -40.73
N GLN A 374 1.24 4.37 -39.63
CA GLN A 374 0.68 4.42 -38.28
C GLN A 374 0.35 5.86 -37.88
N SER A 375 1.15 6.84 -38.29
CA SER A 375 0.83 8.27 -38.07
C SER A 375 -0.46 8.66 -38.81
N ALA A 376 -0.68 8.14 -40.02
CA ALA A 376 -1.93 8.33 -40.76
C ALA A 376 -3.12 7.68 -40.03
N ALA A 377 -2.94 6.46 -39.52
CA ALA A 377 -3.95 5.77 -38.74
C ALA A 377 -4.30 6.53 -37.45
N LYS A 378 -3.31 7.04 -36.71
CA LYS A 378 -3.51 7.88 -35.53
C LYS A 378 -4.27 9.16 -35.84
N ALA A 379 -3.90 9.88 -36.91
CA ALA A 379 -4.60 11.09 -37.33
C ALA A 379 -6.08 10.80 -37.66
N LYS A 380 -6.35 9.66 -38.30
CA LYS A 380 -7.71 9.21 -38.61
C LYS A 380 -8.50 8.81 -37.37
N GLN A 381 -7.87 8.08 -36.44
CA GLN A 381 -8.46 7.70 -35.16
C GLN A 381 -8.80 8.92 -34.30
N ARG A 382 -7.90 9.90 -34.25
CA ARG A 382 -8.14 11.15 -33.53
C ARG A 382 -9.33 11.91 -34.10
N PHE A 383 -9.35 12.12 -35.41
CA PHE A 383 -10.48 12.79 -36.06
C PHE A 383 -11.80 12.03 -35.86
N PHE A 384 -11.75 10.70 -35.88
CA PHE A 384 -12.90 9.85 -35.60
C PHE A 384 -13.45 10.06 -34.19
N GLY A 385 -12.60 10.08 -33.17
CA GLY A 385 -13.02 10.35 -31.80
C GLY A 385 -13.62 11.75 -31.61
N GLU A 386 -13.03 12.77 -32.23
CA GLU A 386 -13.52 14.15 -32.15
C GLU A 386 -14.90 14.31 -32.83
N VAL A 387 -15.11 13.65 -33.97
CA VAL A 387 -16.42 13.62 -34.65
C VAL A 387 -17.46 12.87 -33.82
N LEU A 388 -17.08 11.74 -33.20
CA LEU A 388 -17.99 11.00 -32.30
C LEU A 388 -18.41 11.87 -31.12
N GLN A 389 -17.47 12.57 -30.49
CA GLN A 389 -17.78 13.46 -29.37
C GLN A 389 -18.64 14.65 -29.80
N ALA A 390 -18.37 15.25 -30.96
CA ALA A 390 -19.23 16.29 -31.53
C ALA A 390 -20.65 15.78 -31.83
N GLY A 391 -20.76 14.56 -32.35
CA GLY A 391 -22.05 13.90 -32.58
C GLY A 391 -22.83 13.63 -31.28
N LEU A 392 -22.15 13.15 -30.24
CA LEU A 392 -22.74 12.88 -28.93
C LEU A 392 -23.17 14.15 -28.19
N THR A 393 -22.51 15.28 -28.40
CA THR A 393 -22.84 16.55 -27.73
C THR A 393 -23.98 17.32 -28.40
N ARG A 394 -24.43 16.87 -29.58
CA ARG A 394 -25.52 17.52 -30.31
C ARG A 394 -26.86 17.26 -29.61
N GLN A 395 -27.65 18.31 -29.45
CA GLN A 395 -28.95 18.23 -28.80
C GLN A 395 -29.86 17.19 -29.50
N GLY A 396 -30.34 16.21 -28.73
CA GLY A 396 -31.23 15.14 -29.21
C GLY A 396 -30.53 13.96 -29.90
N ALA A 397 -29.19 13.96 -30.01
CA ALA A 397 -28.44 12.85 -30.61
C ALA A 397 -28.07 11.74 -29.62
N SER A 398 -27.95 12.08 -28.33
CA SER A 398 -27.60 11.16 -27.25
C SER A 398 -28.61 11.22 -26.11
N GLN A 399 -28.61 10.18 -25.28
CA GLN A 399 -29.38 10.08 -24.05
C GLN A 399 -28.48 9.63 -22.89
N HIS A 400 -28.87 10.01 -21.67
CA HIS A 400 -28.25 9.50 -20.46
C HIS A 400 -28.80 8.11 -20.17
N SER A 401 -27.92 7.10 -20.19
CA SER A 401 -28.27 5.73 -19.86
C SER A 401 -27.72 5.36 -18.48
N PRO A 402 -28.54 4.86 -17.55
CA PRO A 402 -28.07 4.39 -16.26
C PRO A 402 -27.25 3.10 -16.42
N MET A 403 -26.22 2.97 -15.59
CA MET A 403 -25.20 1.94 -15.67
C MET A 403 -24.77 1.53 -14.27
N HIS A 404 -24.35 0.29 -14.10
CA HIS A 404 -23.86 -0.21 -12.81
C HIS A 404 -22.37 -0.48 -12.92
N GLY A 405 -21.63 -0.14 -11.88
CA GLY A 405 -20.20 -0.36 -11.81
C GLY A 405 -19.69 -0.33 -10.38
N TYR A 406 -18.38 -0.24 -10.26
CA TYR A 406 -17.67 -0.18 -8.99
C TYR A 406 -16.83 1.09 -8.94
N ILE A 407 -16.86 1.75 -7.79
CA ILE A 407 -15.88 2.78 -7.43
C ILE A 407 -14.94 2.12 -6.42
N HIS A 408 -13.66 2.07 -6.77
CA HIS A 408 -12.61 1.60 -5.90
C HIS A 408 -12.04 2.79 -5.15
N ASP A 409 -12.38 2.88 -3.87
CA ASP A 409 -11.90 3.92 -2.97
C ASP A 409 -10.83 3.36 -2.04
N VAL A 410 -9.83 4.20 -1.75
CA VAL A 410 -8.81 3.87 -0.75
C VAL A 410 -9.36 4.25 0.63
N GLU A 411 -9.69 3.23 1.42
CA GLU A 411 -10.20 3.41 2.78
C GLU A 411 -9.19 2.88 3.81
N PRO A 412 -8.87 3.66 4.87
CA PRO A 412 -8.06 3.16 5.97
C PRO A 412 -8.88 2.15 6.79
N ARG A 413 -8.45 0.89 6.82
CA ARG A 413 -9.11 -0.18 7.58
C ARG A 413 -8.18 -0.79 8.62
N VAL A 414 -8.78 -1.17 9.75
CA VAL A 414 -8.05 -1.88 10.81
C VAL A 414 -7.97 -3.35 10.43
N VAL A 415 -6.76 -3.84 10.20
CA VAL A 415 -6.47 -5.22 9.81
C VAL A 415 -5.68 -5.95 10.90
N ILE A 416 -5.88 -7.27 10.96
CA ILE A 416 -5.20 -8.13 11.92
C ILE A 416 -3.90 -8.63 11.31
N GLN A 417 -2.78 -8.41 12.02
CA GLN A 417 -1.49 -8.91 11.56
C GLN A 417 -1.33 -10.39 11.91
N ALA A 418 -1.17 -11.24 10.87
CA ALA A 418 -1.10 -12.69 11.03
C ALA A 418 0.08 -13.15 11.94
N GLY A 419 1.25 -12.50 11.82
CA GLY A 419 2.44 -12.85 12.61
C GLY A 419 2.22 -12.74 14.12
N PRO A 420 1.93 -11.53 14.65
CA PRO A 420 1.58 -11.33 16.05
C PRO A 420 0.40 -12.19 16.50
N ALA A 421 -0.63 -12.36 15.68
CA ALA A 421 -1.79 -13.19 16.02
C ALA A 421 -1.40 -14.66 16.31
N ILE A 422 -0.58 -15.27 15.44
CA ILE A 422 -0.10 -16.64 15.61
C ILE A 422 0.80 -16.75 16.85
N SER A 423 1.78 -15.84 17.00
CA SER A 423 2.68 -15.84 18.16
C SER A 423 1.92 -15.68 19.48
N LEU A 424 0.92 -14.80 19.51
CA LEU A 424 0.09 -14.56 20.69
C LEU A 424 -0.78 -15.78 21.02
N GLY A 425 -1.33 -16.46 20.00
CA GLY A 425 -2.03 -17.74 20.17
C GLY A 425 -1.16 -18.82 20.81
N ILE A 426 0.09 -18.99 20.34
CA ILE A 426 1.06 -19.95 20.90
C ILE A 426 1.41 -19.57 22.34
N LEU A 427 1.73 -18.30 22.60
CA LEU A 427 2.12 -17.82 23.94
C LEU A 427 0.98 -17.97 24.95
N LEU A 428 -0.26 -17.68 24.57
CA LEU A 428 -1.43 -17.87 25.44
C LEU A 428 -1.63 -19.35 25.75
N ALA A 429 -1.48 -20.24 24.76
CA ALA A 429 -1.56 -21.69 24.97
C ALA A 429 -0.47 -22.18 25.93
N VAL A 430 0.79 -21.75 25.74
CA VAL A 430 1.89 -22.05 26.67
C VAL A 430 1.58 -21.52 28.08
N SER A 431 1.06 -20.30 28.18
CA SER A 431 0.67 -19.73 29.47
C SER A 431 -0.43 -20.55 30.15
N PHE A 432 -1.40 -21.06 29.39
CA PHE A 432 -2.47 -21.89 29.93
C PHE A 432 -1.92 -23.17 30.54
N PHE A 433 -1.00 -23.86 29.85
CA PHE A 433 -0.33 -25.04 30.39
C PHE A 433 0.52 -24.73 31.63
N LEU A 434 1.20 -23.58 31.66
CA LEU A 434 1.96 -23.16 32.83
C LEU A 434 1.06 -22.83 34.03
N ILE A 435 -0.11 -22.21 33.83
CA ILE A 435 -1.10 -21.95 34.89
C ILE A 435 -1.62 -23.28 35.45
N LEU A 436 -1.94 -24.24 34.58
CA LEU A 436 -2.33 -25.59 35.00
C LEU A 436 -1.23 -26.28 35.80
N ALA A 437 0.03 -26.13 35.41
CA ALA A 437 1.16 -26.66 36.16
C ALA A 437 1.28 -25.99 37.54
N VAL A 438 1.18 -24.66 37.62
CA VAL A 438 1.19 -23.94 38.91
C VAL A 438 0.05 -24.41 39.80
N TRP A 439 -1.17 -24.51 39.27
CA TRP A 439 -2.31 -25.03 40.00
C TRP A 439 -2.08 -26.45 40.51
N TRP A 440 -1.58 -27.35 39.66
CA TRP A 440 -1.28 -28.73 40.05
C TRP A 440 -0.23 -28.82 41.17
N PHE A 441 0.92 -28.16 41.00
CA PHE A 441 2.00 -28.17 41.99
C PHE A 441 1.72 -27.34 43.24
N SER A 442 0.72 -26.45 43.22
CA SER A 442 0.29 -25.68 44.39
C SER A 442 -0.55 -26.48 45.39
N ARG A 443 -1.07 -27.65 44.99
CA ARG A 443 -1.90 -28.48 45.86
C ARG A 443 -1.14 -28.85 47.13
N GLN A 444 -1.83 -28.79 48.27
CA GLN A 444 -1.24 -29.06 49.60
C GLN A 444 -0.58 -30.45 49.70
N GLN A 445 -1.03 -31.42 48.90
CA GLN A 445 -0.43 -32.75 48.81
C GLN A 445 0.99 -32.74 48.24
N LEU A 446 1.29 -31.83 47.30
CA LEU A 446 2.60 -31.70 46.64
C LEU A 446 3.46 -30.59 47.26
N ARG A 447 2.82 -29.61 47.90
CA ARG A 447 3.48 -28.48 48.57
C ARG A 447 2.84 -28.24 49.96
N PRO A 448 3.20 -29.04 50.98
CA PRO A 448 2.78 -28.74 52.34
C PRO A 448 3.42 -27.43 52.80
N LEU A 449 2.63 -26.57 53.42
CA LEU A 449 3.10 -25.31 54.01
C LEU A 449 3.15 -25.38 55.55
N HIS A 450 2.34 -26.25 56.17
CA HIS A 450 2.21 -26.40 57.63
C HIS A 450 2.04 -25.06 58.39
N LEU A 451 1.43 -24.05 57.75
CA LEU A 451 1.10 -22.77 58.35
C LEU A 451 -0.38 -22.76 58.77
N THR A 452 -0.65 -22.24 59.97
CA THR A 452 -2.01 -22.08 60.50
C THR A 452 -2.62 -20.72 60.17
N GLU A 453 -1.78 -19.73 59.86
CA GLU A 453 -2.17 -18.35 59.50
C GLU A 453 -1.34 -17.83 58.32
N ASP A 454 -1.81 -16.80 57.63
CA ASP A 454 -1.11 -16.19 56.49
C ASP A 454 0.24 -15.60 56.96
N PRO A 455 1.38 -16.06 56.41
CA PRO A 455 2.70 -15.56 56.77
C PRO A 455 2.93 -14.10 56.35
N ALA A 456 2.04 -13.50 55.55
CA ALA A 456 2.08 -12.08 55.24
C ALA A 456 1.55 -11.19 56.37
N SER A 457 0.79 -11.76 57.31
CA SER A 457 0.31 -11.04 58.47
C SER A 457 1.39 -10.97 59.55
N THR A 458 1.52 -9.82 60.20
CA THR A 458 2.44 -9.64 61.33
C THR A 458 2.13 -10.61 62.48
N ILE A 459 0.85 -10.92 62.68
CA ILE A 459 0.36 -11.90 63.65
C ILE A 459 0.82 -13.32 63.30
N GLY A 460 0.70 -13.73 62.03
CA GLY A 460 1.15 -15.04 61.58
C GLY A 460 2.66 -15.24 61.76
N THR A 461 3.47 -14.22 61.44
CA THR A 461 4.92 -14.26 61.71
C THR A 461 5.25 -14.28 63.20
N ALA A 462 4.53 -13.50 64.02
CA ALA A 462 4.74 -13.46 65.46
C ALA A 462 4.36 -14.80 66.11
N ARG A 463 3.27 -15.43 65.65
CA ARG A 463 2.81 -16.74 66.12
C ARG A 463 3.81 -17.85 65.77
N LEU A 464 4.43 -17.77 64.60
CA LEU A 464 5.46 -18.73 64.17
C LEU A 464 6.72 -18.70 65.06
N ILE A 465 7.08 -17.53 65.59
CA ILE A 465 8.30 -17.30 66.39
C ILE A 465 8.04 -17.46 67.90
N THR A 466 6.86 -17.12 68.40
CA THR A 466 6.54 -17.08 69.84
C THR A 466 6.24 -18.45 70.46
N GLN A 467 5.87 -19.44 69.66
CA GLN A 467 5.42 -20.75 70.17
C GLN A 467 6.54 -21.79 70.35
N THR A 468 7.82 -21.49 70.06
CA THR A 468 8.89 -22.51 70.00
C THR A 468 10.24 -22.13 70.64
N GLN A 469 11.10 -23.14 70.85
CA GLN A 469 12.50 -23.02 71.34
C GLN A 469 13.44 -22.28 70.36
N ALA A 470 12.99 -21.92 69.16
CA ALA A 470 13.77 -21.15 68.19
C ALA A 470 14.07 -19.71 68.68
N ASN A 471 13.30 -19.18 69.64
CA ASN A 471 13.42 -17.83 70.17
C ASN A 471 14.76 -17.57 70.90
N CYS A 472 15.45 -18.61 71.38
CA CYS A 472 16.72 -18.46 72.09
C CYS A 472 17.86 -17.93 71.19
N GLY A 473 17.86 -18.22 69.89
CA GLY A 473 18.90 -17.77 68.95
C GLY A 473 18.72 -16.33 68.43
N PHE A 474 17.48 -15.85 68.37
CA PHE A 474 17.14 -14.53 67.80
C PHE A 474 17.08 -13.41 68.85
N ARG A 475 16.98 -13.73 70.14
CA ARG A 475 16.85 -12.77 71.26
C ARG A 475 17.98 -11.74 71.38
N ASN A 476 19.19 -12.09 70.94
CA ASN A 476 20.38 -11.24 71.10
C ASN A 476 20.59 -10.26 69.94
N PHE A 477 19.66 -10.19 68.98
CA PHE A 477 19.79 -9.37 67.79
C PHE A 477 18.81 -8.19 67.81
N ARG A 478 19.33 -6.97 68.06
CA ARG A 478 18.53 -5.74 67.96
C ARG A 478 18.50 -5.18 66.52
N GLN A 479 19.65 -5.15 65.83
CA GLN A 479 19.81 -4.73 64.42
C GLN A 479 21.09 -5.35 63.77
N PRO A 480 21.12 -6.67 63.54
CA PRO A 480 22.28 -7.33 62.92
C PRO A 480 22.52 -6.87 61.47
N SER A 481 23.79 -6.81 61.08
CA SER A 481 24.16 -6.71 59.67
C SER A 481 23.80 -8.00 58.91
N GLU A 482 23.42 -7.89 57.63
CA GLU A 482 23.09 -9.03 56.76
C GLU A 482 24.21 -10.09 56.76
N LYS A 483 25.48 -9.64 56.75
CA LYS A 483 26.65 -10.53 56.78
C LYS A 483 26.78 -11.30 58.09
N GLU A 484 26.53 -10.64 59.23
CA GLU A 484 26.61 -11.26 60.55
C GLU A 484 25.49 -12.29 60.78
N LEU A 485 24.29 -12.01 60.25
CA LEU A 485 23.17 -12.98 60.24
C LEU A 485 23.52 -14.21 59.40
N HIS A 486 24.09 -14.01 58.23
CA HIS A 486 24.53 -15.11 57.37
C HIS A 486 25.65 -15.93 58.00
N GLU A 487 26.64 -15.30 58.64
CA GLU A 487 27.77 -15.99 59.28
C GLU A 487 27.33 -16.80 60.50
N LYS A 488 26.42 -16.27 61.33
CA LYS A 488 25.99 -16.97 62.56
C LYS A 488 25.04 -18.14 62.30
N PHE A 489 24.15 -18.00 61.33
CA PHE A 489 23.16 -19.03 61.01
C PHE A 489 23.53 -19.89 59.79
N ALA A 490 24.75 -19.73 59.26
CA ALA A 490 25.28 -20.58 58.19
C ALA A 490 25.33 -22.04 58.67
N GLY A 491 24.70 -22.94 57.91
CA GLY A 491 24.67 -24.36 58.24
C GLY A 491 23.64 -24.78 59.29
N GLU A 492 22.83 -23.86 59.82
CA GLU A 492 21.68 -24.22 60.65
C GLU A 492 20.46 -24.63 59.81
N TRP A 493 19.70 -25.59 60.32
CA TRP A 493 18.52 -26.15 59.65
C TRP A 493 17.28 -25.97 60.52
N PHE A 494 16.20 -25.52 59.88
CA PHE A 494 14.91 -25.26 60.52
C PHE A 494 13.79 -26.04 59.83
N VAL A 495 12.78 -26.42 60.62
CA VAL A 495 11.57 -27.11 60.16
C VAL A 495 10.34 -26.37 60.67
N THR A 496 9.29 -26.32 59.85
CA THR A 496 7.96 -25.87 60.28
C THR A 496 7.03 -27.07 60.45
N ASP A 497 6.57 -27.28 61.67
CA ASP A 497 5.56 -28.28 62.04
C ASP A 497 4.29 -27.57 62.55
N SER A 498 3.20 -28.31 62.73
CA SER A 498 1.91 -27.90 63.29
C SER A 498 1.97 -27.12 64.62
N ARG A 499 3.12 -27.15 65.30
CA ARG A 499 3.39 -26.45 66.58
C ARG A 499 4.30 -25.22 66.45
N GLY A 500 4.77 -24.88 65.25
CA GLY A 500 5.63 -23.72 64.96
C GLY A 500 7.01 -24.08 64.40
N LEU A 501 7.95 -23.13 64.44
CA LEU A 501 9.31 -23.27 63.89
C LEU A 501 10.27 -23.98 64.86
N SER A 502 10.86 -25.12 64.48
CA SER A 502 11.85 -25.86 65.28
C SER A 502 13.22 -25.90 64.60
N ARG A 503 14.29 -26.02 65.40
CA ARG A 503 15.69 -26.11 64.94
C ARG A 503 16.14 -27.58 64.99
N ILE A 504 16.82 -28.05 63.94
CA ILE A 504 17.24 -29.47 63.80
C ILE A 504 18.61 -29.75 64.45
N ASN A 505 19.57 -28.81 64.37
CA ASN A 505 20.93 -29.01 64.90
C ASN A 505 21.18 -28.16 66.17
N THR A 506 21.36 -28.83 67.30
CA THR A 506 21.74 -28.24 68.60
C THR A 506 23.25 -28.38 68.80
N ASP A 507 24.01 -27.38 68.35
CA ASP A 507 25.34 -27.10 68.90
C ASP A 507 25.30 -25.67 69.44
N ASP A 508 25.51 -25.53 70.75
CA ASP A 508 25.57 -24.25 71.45
C ASP A 508 26.85 -23.51 71.05
N ILE A 509 26.71 -22.41 70.32
CA ILE A 509 27.83 -21.51 70.01
C ILE A 509 27.76 -20.26 70.90
N ILE A 510 28.83 -20.11 71.67
CA ILE A 510 29.18 -19.03 72.60
C ILE A 510 29.03 -17.66 71.91
N GLY A 511 28.37 -16.73 72.61
CA GLY A 511 28.07 -15.40 72.11
C GLY A 511 29.31 -14.53 71.91
N HIS A 512 29.53 -14.10 70.66
CA HIS A 512 30.33 -12.93 70.34
C HIS A 512 29.45 -11.68 70.28
N GLU A 513 29.94 -10.57 70.82
CA GLU A 513 29.29 -9.25 70.73
C GLU A 513 29.19 -8.79 69.27
N SER A 514 28.00 -8.35 68.86
CA SER A 514 27.68 -7.91 67.51
C SER A 514 27.98 -6.43 67.30
N SER A 515 28.49 -6.09 66.12
CA SER A 515 28.75 -4.70 65.73
C SER A 515 27.52 -4.12 65.02
N GLN A 516 27.08 -2.94 65.43
CA GLN A 516 25.86 -2.31 64.90
C GLN A 516 26.08 -1.78 63.49
N SER A 517 25.18 -2.11 62.55
CA SER A 517 25.16 -1.55 61.20
C SER A 517 24.56 -0.13 61.21
N GLU A 518 25.37 0.89 60.92
CA GLU A 518 24.98 2.31 60.93
C GLU A 518 23.95 2.72 59.85
N ASN A 519 23.62 1.89 58.86
CA ASN A 519 22.67 2.29 57.79
C ASN A 519 21.80 1.13 57.27
N GLY A 520 20.66 0.90 57.90
CA GLY A 520 19.66 -0.12 57.54
C GLY A 520 18.67 0.26 56.41
N THR A 521 18.92 1.34 55.66
CA THR A 521 18.01 1.75 54.57
C THR A 521 18.13 0.81 53.37
N PRO A 522 17.01 0.27 52.82
CA PRO A 522 17.04 -0.59 51.64
C PRO A 522 17.75 0.09 50.47
N LYS A 523 18.55 -0.68 49.70
CA LYS A 523 19.36 -0.15 48.58
C LYS A 523 18.53 0.60 47.53
N LEU A 524 17.26 0.24 47.34
CA LEU A 524 16.33 0.90 46.41
C LEU A 524 15.91 2.33 46.84
N PHE A 525 15.98 2.65 48.13
CA PHE A 525 15.64 3.98 48.66
C PHE A 525 16.84 4.89 48.84
N ARG A 526 18.03 4.45 48.43
CA ARG A 526 19.21 5.34 48.40
C ARG A 526 18.99 6.42 47.34
N LEU A 527 19.42 7.64 47.66
CA LEU A 527 19.24 8.83 46.83
C LEU A 527 19.63 8.59 45.37
N SER A 528 20.70 7.82 45.11
CA SER A 528 21.17 7.50 43.76
C SER A 528 20.17 6.67 42.92
N ALA A 529 19.47 5.72 43.52
CA ALA A 529 18.49 4.87 42.82
C ALA A 529 17.21 5.66 42.50
N LEU A 530 16.77 6.53 43.41
CA LEU A 530 15.65 7.45 43.19
C LEU A 530 15.99 8.50 42.11
N LEU A 531 17.22 9.05 42.14
CA LEU A 531 17.67 10.02 41.14
C LEU A 531 17.77 9.39 39.75
N SER A 532 18.21 8.13 39.66
CA SER A 532 18.19 7.36 38.41
C SER A 532 16.77 7.17 37.85
N LEU A 533 15.79 6.87 38.69
CA LEU A 533 14.39 6.73 38.26
C LEU A 533 13.83 8.07 37.74
N VAL A 534 14.11 9.17 38.44
CA VAL A 534 13.69 10.51 38.01
C VAL A 534 14.33 10.90 36.67
N ILE A 535 15.61 10.61 36.47
CA ILE A 535 16.29 10.84 35.18
C ILE A 535 15.63 10.05 34.06
N VAL A 536 15.34 8.76 34.28
CA VAL A 536 14.66 7.92 33.28
C VAL A 536 13.28 8.47 32.92
N LEU A 537 12.49 8.90 33.92
CA LEU A 537 11.18 9.52 33.67
C LEU A 537 11.29 10.83 32.88
N ILE A 538 12.28 11.67 33.20
CA ILE A 538 12.56 12.91 32.44
C ILE A 538 12.91 12.59 30.99
N VAL A 539 13.78 11.61 30.74
CA VAL A 539 14.15 11.19 29.37
C VAL A 539 12.94 10.70 28.59
N VAL A 540 12.04 9.92 29.23
CA VAL A 540 10.80 9.45 28.58
C VAL A 540 9.87 10.63 28.25
N VAL A 541 9.70 11.58 29.16
CA VAL A 541 8.87 12.78 28.91
C VAL A 541 9.44 13.64 27.79
N ILE A 542 10.77 13.81 27.74
CA ILE A 542 11.45 14.50 26.63
C ILE A 542 11.20 13.76 25.32
N GLY A 543 11.37 12.43 25.30
CA GLY A 543 11.11 11.60 24.12
C GLY A 543 9.67 11.71 23.61
N ILE A 544 8.68 11.66 24.50
CA ILE A 544 7.25 11.84 24.15
C ILE A 544 7.00 13.25 23.62
N SER A 545 7.61 14.28 24.23
CA SER A 545 7.44 15.68 23.81
C SER A 545 8.02 15.93 22.42
N VAL A 546 9.19 15.35 22.13
CA VAL A 546 9.81 15.41 20.80
C VAL A 546 8.95 14.68 19.77
N LEU A 547 8.46 13.48 20.07
CA LEU A 547 7.56 12.73 19.19
C LEU A 547 6.25 13.47 18.93
N TYR A 548 5.67 14.10 19.95
CA TYR A 548 4.46 14.91 19.83
C TYR A 548 4.68 16.12 18.93
N HIS A 549 5.82 16.80 19.09
CA HIS A 549 6.19 17.93 18.22
C HIS A 549 6.34 17.49 16.75
N PHE A 550 7.06 16.39 16.50
CA PHE A 550 7.21 15.84 15.15
C PHE A 550 5.90 15.31 14.55
N ALA A 551 4.95 14.85 15.37
CA ALA A 551 3.62 14.46 14.91
C ALA A 551 2.79 15.67 14.41
N GLN A 552 3.06 16.86 14.94
CA GLN A 552 2.32 18.09 14.63
C GLN A 552 2.88 18.85 13.42
N THR A 553 4.17 18.68 13.07
CA THR A 553 4.88 19.50 12.06
C THR A 553 5.17 18.80 10.72
N SER A 554 4.46 17.70 10.41
CA SER A 554 4.55 16.91 9.17
C SER A 554 5.67 15.85 9.11
N GLY A 555 5.26 14.59 8.85
CA GLY A 555 6.13 13.52 8.37
C GLY A 555 6.51 12.39 9.34
N LEU A 556 5.78 12.18 10.44
CA LEU A 556 6.05 11.01 11.33
C LEU A 556 5.85 9.66 10.60
N TYR A 557 4.90 9.62 9.67
CA TYR A 557 4.51 8.42 8.92
C TYR A 557 5.59 7.96 7.93
N GLU A 558 6.46 8.84 7.42
CA GLU A 558 7.29 8.47 6.25
C GLU A 558 8.74 8.07 6.59
N LYS A 559 9.32 8.52 7.73
CA LYS A 559 10.78 8.36 7.97
C LYS A 559 11.22 7.69 9.26
N ALA A 560 10.44 7.75 10.36
CA ALA A 560 10.86 7.18 11.65
C ALA A 560 10.06 5.92 12.05
N PHE A 561 8.85 5.74 11.50
CA PHE A 561 7.91 4.69 11.92
C PHE A 561 7.68 3.58 10.88
N VAL A 562 8.16 3.77 9.64
CA VAL A 562 8.09 2.78 8.52
C VAL A 562 9.41 2.03 8.35
N TYR A 563 10.19 1.86 9.42
CA TYR A 563 11.14 0.73 9.44
C TYR A 563 10.34 -0.55 9.71
N GLN A 564 9.65 -1.02 8.68
CA GLN A 564 9.21 -2.41 8.60
C GLN A 564 10.50 -3.25 8.59
N VAL A 565 10.94 -3.71 9.76
CA VAL A 565 12.08 -4.63 9.82
C VAL A 565 11.60 -5.97 9.28
N GLN A 566 11.83 -6.21 7.99
CA GLN A 566 11.67 -7.52 7.40
C GLN A 566 12.73 -8.43 8.03
N ILE A 567 12.34 -9.21 9.03
CA ILE A 567 13.22 -10.21 9.64
C ILE A 567 13.32 -11.36 8.64
N SER A 568 14.39 -11.37 7.85
CA SER A 568 14.67 -12.29 6.75
C SER A 568 14.86 -13.77 7.15
N PHE A 569 14.54 -14.15 8.39
CA PHE A 569 14.74 -15.50 8.91
C PHE A 569 13.53 -16.43 8.73
N ILE A 570 12.40 -15.92 8.24
CA ILE A 570 11.18 -16.72 7.96
C ILE A 570 10.80 -16.48 6.50
N ASN A 571 11.17 -17.43 5.64
CA ASN A 571 11.17 -17.33 4.17
C ASN A 571 9.80 -17.22 3.47
N ASN A 572 8.71 -16.92 4.20
CA ASN A 572 7.36 -16.81 3.65
C ASN A 572 6.68 -15.55 4.18
N GLY A 573 6.92 -14.39 3.56
CA GLY A 573 6.03 -13.21 3.53
C GLY A 573 5.34 -12.75 4.83
N LEU A 574 5.83 -13.12 6.01
CA LEU A 574 5.13 -12.91 7.27
C LEU A 574 5.73 -11.73 8.00
N SER A 575 4.96 -10.64 7.92
CA SER A 575 4.80 -9.59 8.93
C SER A 575 6.00 -8.66 9.15
N SER A 576 5.83 -7.43 8.66
CA SER A 576 6.53 -6.25 9.13
C SER A 576 6.12 -5.95 10.58
N VAL A 577 6.94 -6.36 11.56
CA VAL A 577 6.65 -6.00 12.95
C VAL A 577 6.85 -4.49 13.10
N ALA A 578 5.79 -3.77 13.44
CA ALA A 578 5.79 -2.34 13.74
C ALA A 578 6.60 -2.06 15.02
N PRO A 579 7.87 -1.61 14.95
CA PRO A 579 8.71 -1.44 16.15
C PRO A 579 8.16 -0.37 17.09
N PHE A 580 7.38 0.56 16.53
CA PHE A 580 6.80 1.68 17.23
C PHE A 580 5.76 1.32 18.29
N ALA A 581 5.05 0.21 18.14
CA ALA A 581 4.10 -0.26 19.16
C ALA A 581 4.81 -1.02 20.29
N MET A 582 5.93 -1.68 19.97
CA MET A 582 6.67 -2.55 20.88
C MET A 582 7.60 -1.77 21.81
N ILE A 583 8.30 -0.74 21.33
CA ILE A 583 9.29 0.00 22.13
C ILE A 583 8.64 0.74 23.32
N PRO A 584 7.55 1.52 23.16
CA PRO A 584 6.90 2.21 24.27
C PRO A 584 6.33 1.23 25.31
N THR A 585 5.81 0.09 24.85
CA THR A 585 5.27 -0.94 25.76
C THR A 585 6.37 -1.61 26.56
N VAL A 586 7.55 -1.90 25.98
CA VAL A 586 8.71 -2.44 26.72
C VAL A 586 9.27 -1.42 27.73
N ILE A 587 9.34 -0.14 27.38
CA ILE A 587 9.77 0.92 28.32
C ILE A 587 8.77 1.05 29.47
N ALA A 588 7.47 1.05 29.16
CA ALA A 588 6.41 1.12 30.18
C ALA A 588 6.43 -0.08 31.12
N THR A 589 6.67 -1.30 30.62
CA THR A 589 6.79 -2.49 31.48
C THR A 589 8.05 -2.44 32.35
N ALA A 590 9.18 -1.93 31.85
CA ALA A 590 10.38 -1.75 32.65
C ALA A 590 10.17 -0.77 33.82
N ILE A 591 9.51 0.37 33.56
CA ILE A 591 9.15 1.35 34.59
C ILE A 591 8.17 0.73 35.60
N GLY A 592 7.16 0.00 35.13
CA GLY A 592 6.20 -0.68 35.99
C GLY A 592 6.85 -1.71 36.92
N LEU A 593 7.81 -2.48 36.42
CA LEU A 593 8.58 -3.44 37.24
C LEU A 593 9.42 -2.74 38.31
N TRP A 594 10.03 -1.60 37.99
CA TRP A 594 10.79 -0.80 38.96
C TRP A 594 9.88 -0.22 40.05
N TRP A 595 8.73 0.32 39.66
CA TRP A 595 7.75 0.86 40.59
C TRP A 595 7.19 -0.22 41.52
N SER A 596 6.87 -1.40 41.00
CA SER A 596 6.38 -2.53 41.82
C SER A 596 7.38 -2.90 42.91
N ALA A 597 8.68 -2.95 42.59
CA ALA A 597 9.72 -3.24 43.58
C ALA A 597 9.82 -2.16 44.67
N MET A 598 9.50 -0.90 44.34
CA MET A 598 9.47 0.21 45.30
C MET A 598 8.22 0.15 46.19
N ASP A 599 7.04 -0.10 45.62
CA ASP A 599 5.78 -0.24 46.35
C ASP A 599 5.81 -1.40 47.36
N ASP A 600 6.33 -2.56 46.97
CA ASP A 600 6.45 -3.72 47.86
C ASP A 600 7.30 -3.44 49.10
N ASN A 601 8.39 -2.68 48.94
CA ASN A 601 9.23 -2.29 50.05
C ASN A 601 8.52 -1.28 50.97
N PHE A 602 7.75 -0.34 50.42
CA PHE A 602 6.95 0.60 51.23
C PHE A 602 5.88 -0.12 52.05
N ARG A 603 5.09 -1.00 51.42
CA ARG A 603 4.02 -1.75 52.08
C ARG A 603 4.54 -2.61 53.23
N ARG A 604 5.74 -3.16 53.09
CA ARG A 604 6.38 -3.97 54.14
C ARG A 604 6.95 -3.14 55.28
N LEU A 605 7.51 -1.96 54.99
CA LEU A 605 8.11 -1.10 56.01
C LEU A 605 7.07 -0.27 56.78
N GLN A 606 5.93 0.04 56.16
CA GLN A 606 4.89 0.91 56.72
C GLN A 606 4.39 0.47 58.11
N PRO A 607 4.09 -0.82 58.39
CA PRO A 607 3.68 -1.26 59.73
C PRO A 607 4.77 -1.08 60.80
N PHE A 608 6.03 -1.34 60.45
CA PHE A 608 7.16 -1.19 61.38
C PHE A 608 7.49 0.28 61.65
N LEU A 609 7.39 1.13 60.63
CA LEU A 609 7.51 2.58 60.77
C LEU A 609 6.38 3.15 61.64
N ALA A 610 5.14 2.66 61.47
CA ALA A 610 4.01 3.03 62.31
C ALA A 610 4.21 2.60 63.77
N MET A 611 4.69 1.38 64.01
CA MET A 611 5.02 0.89 65.36
C MET A 611 6.18 1.65 66.01
N SER A 612 7.19 2.07 65.24
CA SER A 612 8.34 2.83 65.76
C SER A 612 8.01 4.25 66.21
N LYS A 613 6.91 4.83 65.69
CA LYS A 613 6.46 6.20 66.00
C LYS A 613 5.45 6.27 67.14
N GLY A 614 4.95 5.14 67.65
CA GLY A 614 4.00 5.10 68.76
C GLY A 614 4.70 4.98 70.11
N ASN A 615 4.46 5.91 71.03
CA ASN A 615 4.63 5.61 72.45
C ASN A 615 3.70 4.42 72.78
N PRO A 616 4.19 3.37 73.45
CA PRO A 616 3.30 2.30 73.90
C PRO A 616 2.20 2.92 74.77
N PRO A 617 0.93 2.54 74.60
CA PRO A 617 -0.10 2.97 75.54
C PRO A 617 0.34 2.51 76.94
N SER A 618 0.38 3.44 77.88
CA SER A 618 0.40 3.08 79.30
C SER A 618 -0.87 2.26 79.56
N PHE A 619 -0.68 1.05 80.08
CA PHE A 619 -1.74 0.12 80.44
C PHE A 619 -2.91 0.77 81.18
#